data_AF-A0A4Q1ZQB7-F1
#
_entry.id   AF-A0A4Q1ZQB7-F1
#
_cell.length_a   1.000
_cell.length_b   1.000
_cell.length_c   1.000
_cell.angle_alpha   90.00
_cell.angle_beta   90.00
_cell.angle_gamma   90.00
#
_symmetry.space_group_name_H-M   'P 1'
#
loop_
_entity.id
_entity.type
_entity.pdbx_description
1 polymer ?
#
loop_
_entity_poly.entity_id
_entity_poly.type
_entity_poly.pdbx_seq_one_letter_code
_entity_poly.pdbx_strand_id
1 'polypeptide(L)'
;MLKVILLDLYVAWTTDPELSIGVNLNLKRWVTGSRYNALHLSRAVPAQIHRLADAGLIELSLGSYSGPGANTNRTARIRAAEPLKAKFREARFGRIDVGHSPDRECIIRRDVGGREEEYEDTDRTRAMRGELRAYNDLLARTFLDLPHIEEPYIERAITTGPREGQQIQVPFFPGNKFVRRVFSRSNWNLNGRFYGGWWQQIGEDLRKKIHINGFPTVERDFKALHINLLSLERGVRLEGDPYDLTDGFLEGVDRKQQRRYL
;
A
#
# COMPACT_ATOMS: atom_id res chain seq x y z
N MET A 1 8.48 16.46 14.02
CA MET A 1 8.05 15.16 14.61
C MET A 1 6.61 15.20 15.10
N LEU A 2 6.24 16.05 16.08
CA LEU A 2 4.85 16.14 16.57
C LEU A 2 3.84 16.42 15.44
N LYS A 3 4.16 17.38 14.56
CA LYS A 3 3.38 17.67 13.34
C LYS A 3 3.05 16.41 12.52
N VAL A 4 4.00 15.48 12.37
CA VAL A 4 3.78 14.25 11.58
C VAL A 4 2.78 13.35 12.28
N ILE A 5 2.90 13.16 13.59
CA ILE A 5 1.97 12.36 14.39
C ILE A 5 0.55 12.95 14.29
N LEU A 6 0.43 14.27 14.44
CA LEU A 6 -0.86 14.96 14.35
C LEU A 6 -1.47 14.86 12.94
N LEU A 7 -0.66 14.99 11.88
CA LEU A 7 -1.15 14.84 10.50
C LEU A 7 -1.57 13.41 10.17
N ASP A 8 -0.85 12.40 10.67
CA ASP A 8 -1.22 10.99 10.46
C ASP A 8 -2.54 10.65 11.19
N LEU A 9 -2.72 11.17 12.40
CA LEU A 9 -3.98 11.07 13.15
C LEU A 9 -5.13 11.84 12.48
N TYR A 10 -4.87 13.04 11.96
CA TYR A 10 -5.85 13.82 11.19
C TYR A 10 -6.31 13.05 9.95
N VAL A 11 -5.35 12.49 9.20
CA VAL A 11 -5.61 11.67 8.03
C VAL A 11 -6.44 10.43 8.38
N ALA A 12 -6.11 9.73 9.46
CA ALA A 12 -6.87 8.57 9.90
C ALA A 12 -8.30 8.96 10.28
N TRP A 13 -8.46 10.01 11.08
CA TRP A 13 -9.77 10.52 11.51
C TRP A 13 -10.67 10.99 10.36
N THR A 14 -10.10 11.69 9.37
CA THR A 14 -10.85 12.10 8.15
C THR A 14 -11.23 10.93 7.25
N THR A 15 -10.55 9.77 7.39
CA THR A 15 -10.87 8.56 6.64
C THR A 15 -11.99 7.78 7.32
N ASP A 16 -11.87 7.58 8.63
CA ASP A 16 -12.87 6.98 9.50
C ASP A 16 -12.61 7.49 10.93
N PRO A 17 -13.60 8.12 11.62
CA PRO A 17 -13.42 8.66 12.96
C PRO A 17 -12.97 7.65 14.02
N GLU A 18 -13.21 6.35 13.78
CA GLU A 18 -12.86 5.26 14.68
C GLU A 18 -11.56 4.54 14.28
N LEU A 19 -10.96 4.90 13.14
CA LEU A 19 -9.74 4.28 12.63
C LEU A 19 -8.55 4.51 13.55
N SER A 20 -7.87 3.42 13.89
CA SER A 20 -6.63 3.43 14.68
C SER A 20 -5.40 3.20 13.82
N ILE A 21 -4.38 4.03 13.97
CA ILE A 21 -3.08 3.83 13.31
C ILE A 21 -2.16 2.97 14.19
N GLY A 22 -1.38 2.11 13.54
CA GLY A 22 -0.38 1.28 14.19
C GLY A 22 0.93 2.03 14.38
N VAL A 23 1.45 2.05 15.60
CA VAL A 23 2.72 2.72 15.94
C VAL A 23 3.64 1.78 16.70
N ASN A 24 4.94 1.88 16.40
CA ASN A 24 5.95 1.09 17.07
C ASN A 24 6.56 1.88 18.24
N LEU A 25 6.34 1.42 19.47
CA LEU A 25 6.91 2.09 20.66
C LEU A 25 8.35 1.67 20.96
N ASN A 26 8.89 0.67 20.25
CA ASN A 26 10.28 0.25 20.44
C ASN A 26 11.24 1.25 19.79
N LEU A 27 12.08 1.89 20.61
CA LEU A 27 13.07 2.88 20.19
C LEU A 27 14.01 2.38 19.07
N LYS A 28 14.32 1.07 19.02
CA LYS A 28 15.20 0.48 18.00
C LYS A 28 14.62 0.54 16.59
N ARG A 29 13.30 0.73 16.45
CA ARG A 29 12.62 0.84 15.15
C ARG A 29 12.72 2.24 14.55
N TRP A 30 13.07 3.24 15.35
CA TRP A 30 13.22 4.62 14.91
C TRP A 30 14.67 4.92 14.56
N VAL A 31 15.05 4.55 13.33
CA VAL A 31 16.39 4.79 12.78
C VAL A 31 16.36 6.11 11.99
N THR A 32 16.89 7.16 12.60
CA THR A 32 17.07 8.45 11.93
C THR A 32 18.14 8.30 10.84
N GLY A 33 17.85 8.80 9.63
CA GLY A 33 18.75 8.67 8.48
C GLY A 33 18.56 7.42 7.63
N SER A 34 17.68 6.48 8.04
CA SER A 34 17.25 5.39 7.15
C SER A 34 16.54 5.95 5.92
N ARG A 35 16.78 5.37 4.74
CA ARG A 35 16.08 5.76 3.50
C ARG A 35 14.57 5.57 3.60
N TYR A 36 14.14 4.60 4.41
CA TYR A 36 12.74 4.29 4.63
C TYR A 36 12.08 5.22 5.68
N ASN A 37 12.84 6.19 6.20
CA ASN A 37 12.39 7.20 7.17
C ASN A 37 12.54 8.63 6.62
N ALA A 38 11.87 8.91 5.50
CA ALA A 38 11.88 10.21 4.82
C ALA A 38 11.28 11.39 5.62
N LEU A 39 10.69 11.12 6.79
CA LEU A 39 10.14 12.13 7.70
C LEU A 39 11.09 12.40 8.89
N HIS A 40 12.28 11.78 8.87
CA HIS A 40 13.31 11.90 9.91
C HIS A 40 12.76 11.69 11.33
N LEU A 41 11.82 10.75 11.47
CA LEU A 41 11.24 10.42 12.76
C LEU A 41 12.32 9.82 13.65
N SER A 42 12.39 10.27 14.89
CA SER A 42 13.45 9.90 15.82
C SER A 42 12.91 9.06 16.97
N ARG A 43 13.82 8.60 17.83
CA ARG A 43 13.49 7.86 19.06
C ARG A 43 12.65 8.65 20.06
N ALA A 44 12.39 9.94 19.81
CA ALA A 44 11.50 10.73 20.65
C ALA A 44 10.00 10.55 20.27
N VAL A 45 9.66 9.86 19.18
CA VAL A 45 8.26 9.58 18.79
C VAL A 45 7.47 8.91 19.93
N PRO A 46 7.94 7.80 20.56
CA PRO A 46 7.19 7.16 21.64
C PRO A 46 6.92 8.10 22.83
N ALA A 47 7.90 8.93 23.21
CA ALA A 47 7.71 9.89 24.29
C ALA A 47 6.64 10.95 23.96
N GLN A 48 6.55 11.39 22.70
CA GLN A 48 5.48 12.30 22.26
C GLN A 48 4.11 11.61 22.26
N ILE A 49 4.04 10.36 21.85
CA ILE A 49 2.81 9.56 21.90
C ILE A 49 2.32 9.45 23.35
N HIS A 50 3.20 9.09 24.29
CA HIS A 50 2.82 9.02 25.71
C HIS A 50 2.34 10.37 26.25
N ARG A 51 3.06 11.47 25.98
CA ARG A 51 2.63 12.82 26.41
C ARG A 51 1.27 13.23 25.84
N LEU A 52 0.98 12.88 24.58
CA LEU A 52 -0.33 13.15 23.98
C LEU A 52 -1.44 12.33 24.66
N ALA A 53 -1.14 11.08 25.04
CA ALA A 53 -2.08 10.22 25.77
C ALA A 53 -2.31 10.75 27.20
N ASP A 54 -1.26 11.12 27.91
CA ASP A 54 -1.33 11.70 29.26
C ASP A 54 -2.12 13.02 29.26
N ALA A 55 -2.03 13.79 28.17
CA ALA A 55 -2.80 15.02 27.96
C ALA A 55 -4.26 14.77 27.51
N GLY A 56 -4.68 13.51 27.32
CA GLY A 56 -6.03 13.15 26.86
C GLY A 56 -6.34 13.54 25.41
N LEU A 57 -5.30 13.79 24.60
CA LEU A 57 -5.46 14.18 23.18
C LEU A 57 -5.55 12.97 22.25
N ILE A 58 -5.05 11.82 22.69
CA ILE A 58 -5.14 10.56 21.95
C ILE A 58 -5.53 9.42 22.89
N GLU A 59 -6.20 8.42 22.32
CA GLU A 59 -6.35 7.12 22.94
C GLU A 59 -5.14 6.27 22.55
N LEU A 60 -4.51 5.60 23.54
CA LEU A 60 -3.37 4.71 23.33
C LEU A 60 -3.72 3.31 23.84
N SER A 61 -3.78 2.35 22.92
CA SER A 61 -3.88 0.93 23.23
C SER A 61 -2.51 0.28 23.02
N LEU A 62 -1.91 -0.20 24.10
CA LEU A 62 -0.64 -0.93 24.04
C LEU A 62 -0.87 -2.31 23.42
N GLY A 63 0.01 -2.74 22.52
CA GLY A 63 -0.06 -4.09 21.95
C GLY A 63 0.09 -5.16 23.04
N SER A 64 -0.79 -6.17 23.05
CA SER A 64 -0.72 -7.28 24.02
C SER A 64 0.09 -8.47 23.45
N TYR A 65 0.88 -9.11 24.31
CA TYR A 65 1.65 -10.31 23.97
C TYR A 65 0.83 -11.60 23.92
N SER A 66 -0.45 -11.56 24.29
CA SER A 66 -1.16 -12.80 24.64
C SER A 66 -2.68 -12.69 24.58
N GLY A 67 -3.23 -11.86 23.68
CA GLY A 67 -4.63 -11.97 23.28
C GLY A 67 -5.63 -10.99 23.89
N PRO A 68 -6.95 -11.25 23.68
CA PRO A 68 -7.51 -12.58 23.45
C PRO A 68 -7.56 -12.92 21.95
N GLY A 69 -6.70 -13.72 21.31
CA GLY A 69 -5.67 -14.69 21.68
C GLY A 69 -4.74 -14.92 20.48
N ALA A 70 -3.56 -14.26 20.41
CA ALA A 70 -2.36 -14.83 19.76
C ALA A 70 -1.06 -14.00 19.92
N ASN A 71 0.04 -14.76 20.04
CA ASN A 71 1.36 -14.50 20.63
C ASN A 71 2.29 -13.41 20.03
N THR A 72 1.83 -12.43 19.23
CA THR A 72 2.79 -11.62 18.44
C THR A 72 2.49 -10.13 18.20
N ASN A 73 1.38 -9.55 18.67
CA ASN A 73 1.07 -8.15 18.33
C ASN A 73 1.84 -7.14 19.19
N ARG A 74 3.05 -6.80 18.74
CA ARG A 74 3.93 -5.78 19.35
C ARG A 74 3.64 -4.33 18.93
N THR A 75 2.59 -4.09 18.14
CA THR A 75 2.31 -2.76 17.58
C THR A 75 1.21 -2.10 18.40
N ALA A 76 1.53 -0.97 19.02
CA ALA A 76 0.53 -0.16 19.72
C ALA A 76 -0.41 0.49 18.72
N ARG A 77 -1.61 0.82 19.17
CA ARG A 77 -2.64 1.51 18.39
C ARG A 77 -2.91 2.86 19.02
N ILE A 78 -2.94 3.89 18.19
CA ILE A 78 -3.35 5.22 18.62
C ILE A 78 -4.47 5.75 17.73
N ARG A 79 -5.31 6.57 18.33
CA ARG A 79 -6.43 7.26 17.67
C ARG A 79 -6.62 8.63 18.32
N ALA A 80 -7.09 9.61 17.56
CA ALA A 80 -7.40 10.92 18.11
C ALA A 80 -8.55 10.82 19.13
N ALA A 81 -8.38 11.44 20.30
CA ALA A 81 -9.46 11.60 21.26
C ALA A 81 -10.26 12.86 20.94
N GLU A 82 -11.45 13.00 21.54
CA GLU A 82 -12.37 14.10 21.22
C GLU A 82 -11.75 15.51 21.36
N PRO A 83 -10.92 15.83 22.38
CA PRO A 83 -10.27 17.13 22.46
C PRO A 83 -9.36 17.46 21.26
N LEU A 84 -8.73 16.45 20.66
CA LEU A 84 -7.93 16.62 19.44
C LEU A 84 -8.82 16.67 18.20
N LYS A 85 -9.88 15.83 18.13
CA LYS A 85 -10.88 15.87 17.04
C LYS A 85 -11.53 17.26 16.94
N ALA A 86 -11.83 17.91 18.07
CA ALA A 86 -12.34 19.28 18.10
C ALA A 86 -11.40 20.27 17.39
N LYS A 87 -10.09 20.20 17.68
CA LYS A 87 -9.07 21.02 16.99
C LYS A 87 -8.96 20.69 15.50
N PHE A 88 -9.13 19.42 15.13
CA PHE A 88 -9.14 19.02 13.72
C PHE A 88 -10.33 19.58 12.95
N ARG A 89 -11.50 19.74 13.57
CA ARG A 89 -12.68 20.39 12.94
C ARG A 89 -12.44 21.87 12.64
N GLU A 90 -11.54 22.52 13.37
CA GLU A 90 -11.14 23.92 13.15
C GLU A 90 -10.04 24.08 12.08
N ALA A 91 -9.50 22.98 11.55
CA ALA A 91 -8.43 23.02 10.57
C ALA A 91 -8.89 23.71 9.27
N ARG A 92 -8.07 24.63 8.76
CA ARG A 92 -8.31 25.36 7.50
C ARG A 92 -7.75 24.64 6.27
N PHE A 93 -7.44 23.36 6.40
CA PHE A 93 -6.93 22.50 5.34
C PHE A 93 -7.68 21.16 5.41
N GLY A 94 -7.74 20.45 4.29
CA GLY A 94 -8.40 19.15 4.15
C GLY A 94 -7.42 18.01 3.91
N ARG A 95 -7.97 16.81 3.72
CA ARG A 95 -7.21 15.58 3.43
C ARG A 95 -6.31 15.70 2.19
N ILE A 96 -6.75 16.45 1.19
CA ILE A 96 -6.01 16.68 -0.07
C ILE A 96 -4.74 17.51 0.14
N ASP A 97 -4.69 18.34 1.18
CA ASP A 97 -3.51 19.16 1.51
C ASP A 97 -2.42 18.35 2.24
N VAL A 98 -2.74 17.12 2.67
CA VAL A 98 -1.82 16.23 3.39
C VAL A 98 -1.23 15.19 2.43
N GLY A 99 -0.11 15.55 1.81
CA GLY A 99 0.64 14.71 0.89
C GLY A 99 1.74 13.84 1.53
N HIS A 100 2.56 13.24 0.67
CA HIS A 100 3.76 12.51 1.07
C HIS A 100 5.01 13.39 0.97
N SER A 101 6.05 13.05 1.74
CA SER A 101 7.35 13.68 1.57
C SER A 101 7.91 13.41 0.15
N PRO A 102 8.47 14.42 -0.55
CA PRO A 102 9.18 14.21 -1.82
C PRO A 102 10.33 13.20 -1.70
N ASP A 103 10.91 13.09 -0.51
CA ASP A 103 12.01 12.18 -0.22
C ASP A 103 11.55 10.76 0.14
N ARG A 104 10.24 10.50 0.15
CA ARG A 104 9.70 9.16 0.41
C ARG A 104 10.30 8.16 -0.58
N GLU A 105 11.01 7.16 -0.05
CA GLU A 105 11.63 6.13 -0.87
C GLU A 105 10.55 5.35 -1.66
N CYS A 106 10.74 5.28 -2.97
CA CYS A 106 9.85 4.59 -3.90
C CYS A 106 10.50 3.30 -4.43
N ILE A 107 11.79 3.07 -4.19
CA ILE A 107 12.49 1.83 -4.52
C ILE A 107 12.77 1.05 -3.23
N ILE A 108 12.04 -0.06 -3.04
CA ILE A 108 12.12 -0.90 -1.85
C ILE A 108 12.91 -2.16 -2.16
N ARG A 109 13.95 -2.43 -1.38
CA ARG A 109 14.66 -3.72 -1.37
C ARG A 109 14.31 -4.47 -0.10
N ARG A 110 13.93 -5.73 -0.23
CA ARG A 110 13.64 -6.61 0.92
C ARG A 110 14.63 -7.76 1.00
N ASP A 111 15.01 -8.11 2.21
CA ASP A 111 15.83 -9.29 2.51
C ASP A 111 15.07 -10.60 2.26
N VAL A 112 15.72 -11.74 2.51
CA VAL A 112 15.12 -13.08 2.37
C VAL A 112 13.92 -13.28 3.32
N GLY A 113 13.93 -12.59 4.47
CA GLY A 113 12.83 -12.58 5.44
C GLY A 113 11.73 -11.57 5.12
N GLY A 114 11.80 -10.87 3.99
CA GLY A 114 10.81 -9.87 3.58
C GLY A 114 10.92 -8.52 4.30
N ARG A 115 11.96 -8.27 5.07
CA ARG A 115 12.19 -7.01 5.79
C ARG A 115 12.88 -6.01 4.88
N GLU A 116 12.56 -4.72 5.04
CA GLU A 116 13.20 -3.65 4.29
C GLU A 116 14.70 -3.58 4.62
N GLU A 117 15.52 -3.49 3.58
CA GLU A 117 16.97 -3.55 3.62
C GLU A 117 17.56 -2.28 3.01
N GLU A 118 18.52 -1.65 3.68
CA GLU A 118 19.28 -0.51 3.16
C GLU A 118 20.16 -0.95 1.97
N TYR A 119 20.45 -0.05 1.02
CA TYR A 119 21.28 -0.38 -0.14
C TYR A 119 22.05 0.83 -0.69
N GLU A 120 23.26 0.63 -1.19
CA GLU A 120 23.96 1.75 -1.83
C GLU A 120 23.32 2.12 -3.16
N ASP A 121 23.28 3.42 -3.44
CA ASP A 121 22.74 3.92 -4.69
C ASP A 121 23.70 3.62 -5.85
N THR A 122 23.15 3.02 -6.89
CA THR A 122 23.81 2.78 -8.17
C THR A 122 23.15 3.64 -9.23
N ASP A 123 23.77 3.80 -10.41
CA ASP A 123 23.13 4.53 -11.51
C ASP A 123 21.80 3.92 -11.92
N ARG A 124 21.69 2.58 -11.86
CA ARG A 124 20.43 1.86 -12.07
C ARG A 124 19.36 2.25 -11.06
N THR A 125 19.68 2.31 -9.76
CA THR A 125 18.68 2.66 -8.74
C THR A 125 18.31 4.15 -8.78
N ARG A 126 19.25 5.04 -9.11
CA ARG A 126 18.98 6.47 -9.33
C ARG A 126 18.05 6.69 -10.52
N ALA A 127 18.30 6.03 -11.65
CA ALA A 127 17.44 6.11 -12.83
C ALA A 127 16.02 5.62 -12.53
N MET A 128 15.88 4.41 -11.95
CA MET A 128 14.58 3.87 -11.54
C MET A 128 13.84 4.80 -10.58
N ARG A 129 14.56 5.41 -9.63
CA ARG A 129 13.97 6.35 -8.67
C ARG A 129 13.49 7.63 -9.34
N GLY A 130 14.28 8.19 -10.27
CA GLY A 130 13.91 9.39 -11.02
C GLY A 130 12.62 9.18 -11.82
N GLU A 131 12.55 8.09 -12.58
CA GLU A 131 11.35 7.72 -13.36
C GLU A 131 10.13 7.53 -12.44
N LEU A 132 10.29 6.77 -11.36
CA LEU A 132 9.17 6.46 -10.47
C LEU A 132 8.73 7.68 -9.64
N ARG A 133 9.62 8.62 -9.34
CA ARG A 133 9.24 9.91 -8.73
C ARG A 133 8.42 10.73 -9.70
N ALA A 134 8.86 10.88 -10.96
CA ALA A 134 8.10 11.58 -11.98
C ALA A 134 6.70 10.97 -12.20
N TYR A 135 6.60 9.64 -12.16
CA TYR A 135 5.31 8.95 -12.22
C TYR A 135 4.44 9.21 -10.99
N ASN A 136 5.00 9.19 -9.78
CA ASN A 136 4.26 9.53 -8.55
C ASN A 136 3.81 10.99 -8.52
N ASP A 137 4.60 11.92 -9.04
CA ASP A 137 4.24 13.34 -9.15
C ASP A 137 3.08 13.52 -10.14
N LEU A 138 3.11 12.80 -11.26
CA LEU A 138 1.98 12.74 -12.19
C LEU A 138 0.73 12.20 -11.49
N LEU A 139 0.85 11.08 -10.80
CA LEU A 139 -0.28 10.49 -10.07
C LEU A 139 -0.82 11.43 -9.00
N ALA A 140 0.02 12.15 -8.27
CA ALA A 140 -0.39 13.07 -7.22
C ALA A 140 -1.29 14.20 -7.74
N ARG A 141 -0.99 14.73 -8.94
CA ARG A 141 -1.79 15.78 -9.61
C ARG A 141 -2.92 15.25 -10.50
N THR A 142 -3.01 13.94 -10.68
CA THR A 142 -4.06 13.32 -11.49
C THR A 142 -5.28 13.01 -10.63
N PHE A 143 -6.45 13.42 -11.10
CA PHE A 143 -7.71 13.05 -10.48
C PHE A 143 -8.07 11.63 -10.92
N LEU A 144 -8.04 10.69 -9.97
CA LEU A 144 -8.45 9.30 -10.17
C LEU A 144 -9.67 9.04 -9.29
N ASP A 145 -10.78 8.66 -9.90
CA ASP A 145 -12.05 8.52 -9.22
C ASP A 145 -12.89 7.36 -9.75
N LEU A 146 -13.95 7.06 -9.01
CA LEU A 146 -15.02 6.15 -9.37
C LEU A 146 -16.32 6.95 -9.26
N PRO A 147 -16.82 7.55 -10.35
CA PRO A 147 -17.88 8.56 -10.28
C PRO A 147 -19.24 8.00 -9.80
N HIS A 148 -19.38 6.68 -9.71
CA HIS A 148 -20.57 6.01 -9.20
C HIS A 148 -20.49 5.67 -7.70
N ILE A 149 -19.40 6.05 -7.04
CA ILE A 149 -19.21 5.86 -5.60
C ILE A 149 -19.15 7.24 -4.95
N GLU A 150 -20.14 7.55 -4.12
CA GLU A 150 -20.21 8.83 -3.38
C GLU A 150 -19.29 8.81 -2.15
N GLU A 151 -19.11 7.64 -1.55
CA GLU A 151 -18.25 7.47 -0.37
C GLU A 151 -16.75 7.55 -0.73
N PRO A 152 -15.89 8.05 0.18
CA PRO A 152 -14.45 8.17 -0.08
C PRO A 152 -13.68 6.84 0.01
N TYR A 153 -14.39 5.72 0.19
CA TYR A 153 -13.87 4.38 0.35
C TYR A 153 -14.69 3.32 -0.41
N ILE A 154 -14.08 2.14 -0.58
CA ILE A 154 -14.72 0.96 -1.17
C ILE A 154 -14.78 -0.14 -0.13
N GLU A 155 -15.96 -0.70 0.09
CA GLU A 155 -16.12 -1.89 0.93
C GLU A 155 -15.82 -3.16 0.16
N ARG A 156 -15.05 -4.06 0.77
CA ARG A 156 -14.85 -5.40 0.23
C ARG A 156 -14.50 -6.41 1.31
N ALA A 157 -14.80 -7.67 1.03
CA ALA A 157 -14.31 -8.78 1.83
C ALA A 157 -12.84 -9.11 1.49
N ILE A 158 -12.09 -9.55 2.49
CA ILE A 158 -10.81 -10.23 2.30
C ILE A 158 -11.09 -11.63 1.76
N THR A 159 -10.45 -11.99 0.64
CA THR A 159 -10.67 -13.26 -0.06
C THR A 159 -9.61 -14.32 0.23
N THR A 160 -8.52 -13.97 0.91
CA THR A 160 -7.39 -14.88 1.16
C THR A 160 -6.73 -14.60 2.50
N GLY A 161 -6.28 -15.68 3.16
CA GLY A 161 -5.44 -15.62 4.35
C GLY A 161 -6.22 -15.59 5.66
N PRO A 162 -5.56 -15.39 6.81
CA PRO A 162 -6.17 -15.60 8.14
C PRO A 162 -7.36 -14.70 8.49
N ARG A 163 -7.62 -13.67 7.68
CA ARG A 163 -8.72 -12.70 7.86
C ARG A 163 -9.78 -12.82 6.77
N GLU A 164 -9.79 -13.92 6.03
CA GLU A 164 -10.78 -14.19 5.01
C GLU A 164 -12.21 -13.99 5.56
N GLY A 165 -13.09 -13.40 4.73
CA GLY A 165 -14.46 -13.06 5.09
C GLY A 165 -14.62 -11.75 5.87
N GLN A 166 -13.55 -11.17 6.44
CA GLN A 166 -13.64 -9.85 7.10
C GLN A 166 -13.88 -8.74 6.08
N GLN A 167 -14.82 -7.85 6.38
CA GLN A 167 -15.06 -6.64 5.62
C GLN A 167 -14.00 -5.59 5.93
N ILE A 168 -13.50 -4.93 4.89
CA ILE A 168 -12.55 -3.82 5.00
C ILE A 168 -13.00 -2.65 4.13
N GLN A 169 -12.61 -1.46 4.54
CA GLN A 169 -12.74 -0.24 3.75
C GLN A 169 -11.41 0.09 3.09
N VAL A 170 -11.42 0.25 1.77
CA VAL A 170 -10.28 0.69 0.96
C VAL A 170 -10.47 2.17 0.64
N PRO A 171 -9.81 3.09 1.36
CA PRO A 171 -9.86 4.51 1.01
C PRO A 171 -9.20 4.74 -0.35
N PHE A 172 -9.88 5.45 -1.25
CA PHE A 172 -9.38 5.72 -2.60
C PHE A 172 -9.33 7.22 -2.95
N PHE A 173 -10.13 8.05 -2.27
CA PHE A 173 -10.14 9.49 -2.47
C PHE A 173 -9.72 10.25 -1.21
N PRO A 174 -9.02 11.40 -1.30
CA PRO A 174 -8.27 11.92 -2.47
C PRO A 174 -6.88 11.25 -2.62
N GLY A 175 -6.54 10.29 -1.76
CA GLY A 175 -5.18 9.78 -1.56
C GLY A 175 -4.89 8.38 -2.11
N ASN A 176 -3.88 7.73 -1.52
CA ASN A 176 -3.49 6.33 -1.79
C ASN A 176 -3.11 6.03 -3.25
N LYS A 177 -2.48 7.00 -3.90
CA LYS A 177 -1.95 6.86 -5.25
C LYS A 177 -0.44 6.61 -5.31
N PHE A 178 0.27 6.70 -4.18
CA PHE A 178 1.72 6.52 -4.15
C PHE A 178 2.13 5.08 -4.47
N VAL A 179 2.97 4.93 -5.49
CA VAL A 179 3.48 3.67 -5.99
C VAL A 179 4.97 3.52 -5.67
N ARG A 180 5.34 2.29 -5.32
CA ARG A 180 6.71 1.85 -5.06
C ARG A 180 7.06 0.64 -5.92
N ARG A 181 8.32 0.51 -6.31
CA ARG A 181 8.89 -0.69 -6.94
C ARG A 181 9.52 -1.55 -5.85
N VAL A 182 9.13 -2.82 -5.75
CA VAL A 182 9.57 -3.70 -4.66
C VAL A 182 10.38 -4.88 -5.19
N PHE A 183 11.62 -4.98 -4.74
CA PHE A 183 12.54 -6.09 -4.98
C PHE A 183 12.61 -7.00 -3.74
N SER A 184 12.91 -8.28 -3.93
CA SER A 184 12.93 -9.26 -2.84
C SER A 184 14.24 -10.05 -2.78
N ARG A 185 14.48 -10.70 -1.63
CA ARG A 185 15.63 -11.59 -1.38
C ARG A 185 16.98 -10.91 -1.67
N SER A 186 17.07 -9.63 -1.33
CA SER A 186 18.24 -8.79 -1.55
C SER A 186 18.73 -8.80 -3.01
N ASN A 187 17.85 -9.01 -3.99
CA ASN A 187 18.24 -9.18 -5.39
C ASN A 187 17.42 -8.28 -6.34
N TRP A 188 18.11 -7.46 -7.13
CA TRP A 188 17.53 -6.53 -8.10
C TRP A 188 16.88 -7.18 -9.33
N ASN A 189 17.04 -8.48 -9.49
CA ASN A 189 16.46 -9.27 -10.58
C ASN A 189 15.29 -10.14 -10.08
N LEU A 190 14.95 -10.06 -8.79
CA LEU A 190 13.81 -10.78 -8.21
C LEU A 190 12.71 -9.81 -7.83
N ASN A 191 11.49 -10.13 -8.27
CA ASN A 191 10.31 -9.25 -8.19
C ASN A 191 10.52 -7.97 -9.02
N GLY A 192 10.32 -6.78 -8.46
CA GLY A 192 10.45 -5.50 -9.17
C GLY A 192 9.14 -4.97 -9.73
N ARG A 193 7.98 -5.51 -9.31
CA ARG A 193 6.66 -4.96 -9.66
C ARG A 193 6.37 -3.66 -8.89
N PHE A 194 5.43 -2.89 -9.44
CA PHE A 194 4.90 -1.69 -8.82
C PHE A 194 3.76 -2.04 -7.86
N TYR A 195 3.77 -1.42 -6.68
CA TYR A 195 2.79 -1.64 -5.62
C TYR A 195 2.35 -0.33 -4.97
N GLY A 196 1.10 -0.24 -4.52
CA GLY A 196 0.66 0.78 -3.56
C GLY A 196 -0.58 1.60 -3.95
N GLY A 197 -0.84 1.76 -5.25
CA GLY A 197 -2.04 2.44 -5.72
C GLY A 197 -3.31 1.71 -5.27
N TRP A 198 -4.32 2.46 -4.84
CA TRP A 198 -5.60 1.90 -4.35
C TRP A 198 -6.28 1.00 -5.38
N TRP A 199 -6.09 1.26 -6.68
CA TRP A 199 -6.65 0.45 -7.77
C TRP A 199 -6.17 -1.01 -7.74
N GLN A 200 -5.02 -1.30 -7.11
CA GLN A 200 -4.54 -2.67 -6.93
C GLN A 200 -5.29 -3.44 -5.83
N GLN A 201 -6.11 -2.75 -5.05
CA GLN A 201 -6.82 -3.31 -3.89
C GLN A 201 -8.31 -3.52 -4.16
N ILE A 202 -8.78 -3.31 -5.38
CA ILE A 202 -10.19 -3.39 -5.75
C ILE A 202 -10.43 -4.43 -6.84
N GLY A 203 -11.68 -4.91 -6.93
CA GLY A 203 -12.09 -5.93 -7.89
C GLY A 203 -12.06 -5.43 -9.34
N GLU A 204 -12.02 -6.38 -10.28
CA GLU A 204 -11.98 -6.07 -11.72
C GLU A 204 -13.15 -5.20 -12.19
N ASP A 205 -14.35 -5.41 -11.67
CA ASP A 205 -15.55 -4.68 -12.09
C ASP A 205 -15.50 -3.20 -11.72
N LEU A 206 -14.82 -2.87 -10.61
CA LEU A 206 -14.56 -1.49 -10.22
C LEU A 206 -13.39 -0.91 -11.01
N ARG A 207 -12.34 -1.70 -11.28
CA ARG A 207 -11.18 -1.23 -12.06
C ARG A 207 -11.57 -0.75 -13.46
N LYS A 208 -12.52 -1.45 -14.11
CA LYS A 208 -13.08 -1.07 -15.43
C LYS A 208 -13.83 0.26 -15.41
N LYS A 209 -14.20 0.77 -14.24
CA LYS A 209 -14.99 2.01 -14.06
C LYS A 209 -14.16 3.17 -13.54
N ILE A 210 -12.84 3.02 -13.45
CA ILE A 210 -11.95 4.11 -13.03
C ILE A 210 -11.99 5.21 -14.08
N HIS A 211 -12.14 6.45 -13.63
CA HIS A 211 -12.00 7.63 -14.46
C HIS A 211 -10.64 8.29 -14.21
N ILE A 212 -10.08 8.90 -15.25
CA ILE A 212 -8.87 9.73 -15.19
C ILE A 212 -9.27 11.14 -15.60
N ASN A 213 -9.14 12.09 -14.68
CA ASN A 213 -9.55 13.48 -14.87
C ASN A 213 -11.00 13.61 -15.35
N GLY A 214 -11.90 12.79 -14.80
CA GLY A 214 -13.32 12.76 -15.15
C GLY A 214 -13.65 11.97 -16.43
N PHE A 215 -12.66 11.52 -17.19
CA PHE A 215 -12.88 10.75 -18.42
C PHE A 215 -12.86 9.24 -18.16
N PRO A 216 -13.80 8.48 -18.76
CA PRO A 216 -13.81 7.02 -18.62
C PRO A 216 -12.55 6.40 -19.22
N THR A 217 -12.13 5.27 -18.67
CA THR A 217 -10.97 4.51 -19.15
C THR A 217 -11.38 3.23 -19.85
N VAL A 218 -10.48 2.69 -20.68
CA VAL A 218 -10.59 1.35 -21.26
C VAL A 218 -9.35 0.56 -20.86
N GLU A 219 -9.55 -0.57 -20.18
CA GLU A 219 -8.47 -1.49 -19.84
C GLU A 219 -8.16 -2.39 -21.05
N ARG A 220 -6.95 -2.26 -21.60
CA ARG A 220 -6.44 -3.18 -22.63
C ARG A 220 -5.53 -4.20 -21.97
N ASP A 221 -6.07 -5.40 -21.75
CA ASP A 221 -5.29 -6.54 -21.27
C ASP A 221 -4.79 -7.39 -22.44
N PHE A 222 -3.50 -7.75 -22.39
CA PHE A 222 -2.85 -8.54 -23.43
C PHE A 222 -2.79 -9.99 -22.99
N LYS A 223 -3.47 -10.86 -23.73
CA LYS A 223 -3.50 -12.30 -23.46
C LYS A 223 -2.09 -12.87 -23.41
N ALA A 224 -1.75 -13.51 -22.28
CA ALA A 224 -0.49 -14.19 -22.06
C ALA A 224 0.77 -13.37 -22.43
N LEU A 225 0.76 -12.06 -22.11
CA LEU A 225 1.80 -11.12 -22.51
C LEU A 225 3.23 -11.63 -22.24
N HIS A 226 3.51 -12.07 -21.01
CA HIS A 226 4.86 -12.48 -20.62
C HIS A 226 5.36 -13.71 -21.39
N ILE A 227 4.52 -14.72 -21.60
CA ILE A 227 4.93 -15.92 -22.33
C ILE A 227 5.13 -15.58 -23.81
N ASN A 228 4.23 -14.80 -24.40
CA ASN A 228 4.39 -14.35 -25.78
C ASN A 228 5.69 -13.56 -25.98
N LEU A 229 6.01 -12.63 -25.08
CA LEU A 229 7.27 -11.87 -25.14
C LEU A 229 8.49 -12.81 -25.06
N LEU A 230 8.50 -13.73 -24.10
CA LEU A 230 9.61 -14.67 -23.92
C LEU A 230 9.78 -15.58 -25.14
N SER A 231 8.70 -16.09 -25.71
CA SER A 231 8.75 -16.92 -26.91
C SER A 231 9.28 -16.14 -28.11
N LEU A 232 8.82 -14.89 -28.30
CA LEU A 232 9.31 -14.03 -29.38
C LEU A 232 10.79 -13.67 -29.22
N GLU A 233 11.30 -13.46 -28.00
CA GLU A 233 12.73 -13.30 -27.72
C GLU A 233 13.55 -14.53 -28.13
N ARG A 234 12.92 -15.71 -28.15
CA ARG A 234 13.51 -16.97 -28.64
C ARG A 234 13.24 -17.23 -30.12
N GLY A 235 12.63 -16.29 -30.84
CA GLY A 235 12.25 -16.45 -32.24
C GLY A 235 11.07 -17.39 -32.47
N VAL A 236 10.32 -17.74 -31.43
CA VAL A 236 9.17 -18.64 -31.49
C VAL A 236 7.88 -17.84 -31.39
N ARG A 237 6.99 -17.98 -32.37
CA ARG A 237 5.63 -17.46 -32.28
C ARG A 237 4.73 -18.55 -31.71
N LEU A 238 4.08 -18.25 -30.59
CA LEU A 238 3.06 -19.14 -30.03
C LEU A 238 1.77 -19.00 -30.81
N GLU A 239 1.14 -20.12 -31.12
CA GLU A 239 -0.21 -20.17 -31.69
C GLU A 239 -1.20 -20.59 -30.61
N GLY A 240 -2.37 -19.97 -30.59
CA GLY A 240 -3.40 -20.24 -29.59
C GLY A 240 -3.11 -19.66 -28.21
N ASP A 241 -3.70 -20.26 -27.18
CA ASP A 241 -3.54 -19.85 -25.79
C ASP A 241 -2.41 -20.65 -25.14
N PRO A 242 -1.29 -20.04 -24.71
CA PRO A 242 -0.15 -20.77 -24.17
C PRO A 242 -0.39 -21.36 -22.77
N TYR A 243 -1.53 -21.03 -22.14
CA TYR A 243 -1.97 -21.65 -20.88
C TYR A 243 -2.96 -22.78 -21.09
N ASP A 244 -3.17 -23.19 -22.34
CA ASP A 244 -4.08 -24.28 -22.66
C ASP A 244 -3.43 -25.63 -22.34
N LEU A 245 -3.84 -26.22 -21.22
CA LEU A 245 -3.55 -27.61 -20.91
C LEU A 245 -4.65 -28.45 -21.55
N THR A 246 -4.30 -29.25 -22.56
CA THR A 246 -5.24 -30.13 -23.27
C THR A 246 -6.00 -31.03 -22.29
N ASP A 247 -7.23 -31.43 -22.65
CA ASP A 247 -8.04 -32.32 -21.83
C ASP A 247 -7.27 -33.59 -21.43
N GLY A 248 -7.38 -33.96 -20.15
CA GLY A 248 -6.71 -35.15 -19.61
C GLY A 248 -5.24 -34.99 -19.23
N PHE A 249 -4.65 -33.79 -19.28
CA PHE A 249 -3.28 -33.58 -18.80
C PHE A 249 -3.13 -33.88 -17.29
N LEU A 250 -4.17 -33.60 -16.49
CA LEU A 250 -4.33 -34.14 -15.13
C LEU A 250 -5.54 -35.08 -15.09
N GLU A 251 -5.32 -36.31 -14.65
CA GLU A 251 -6.38 -37.30 -14.50
C GLU A 251 -7.44 -36.84 -13.49
N GLY A 252 -8.72 -36.93 -13.86
CA GLY A 252 -9.84 -36.55 -13.00
C GLY A 252 -10.07 -35.03 -12.85
N VAL A 253 -9.36 -34.18 -13.60
CA VAL A 253 -9.49 -32.72 -13.52
C VAL A 253 -9.88 -32.15 -14.89
N ASP A 254 -10.97 -31.38 -14.92
CA ASP A 254 -11.42 -30.73 -16.16
C ASP A 254 -10.46 -29.60 -16.60
N ARG A 255 -10.47 -29.25 -17.89
CA ARG A 255 -9.62 -28.20 -18.47
C ARG A 255 -9.65 -26.86 -17.73
N LYS A 256 -10.80 -26.45 -17.20
CA LYS A 256 -10.97 -25.17 -16.48
C LYS A 256 -10.33 -25.23 -15.10
N GLN A 257 -10.41 -26.37 -14.43
CA GLN A 257 -9.75 -26.62 -13.15
C GLN A 257 -8.24 -26.76 -13.31
N GLN A 258 -7.78 -27.45 -14.37
CA GLN A 258 -6.35 -27.59 -14.68
C GLN A 258 -5.67 -26.23 -14.80
N ARG A 259 -6.32 -25.28 -15.47
CA ARG A 259 -5.82 -23.91 -15.63
C ARG A 259 -5.63 -23.15 -14.30
N ARG A 260 -6.34 -23.51 -13.23
CA ARG A 260 -6.18 -22.83 -11.92
C ARG A 260 -4.90 -23.22 -11.18
N TYR A 261 -4.22 -24.28 -11.64
CA TYR A 261 -2.94 -24.72 -11.09
C TYR A 261 -1.72 -24.03 -11.73
N LEU A 262 -1.92 -23.29 -12.83
CA LEU A 262 -0.92 -22.45 -13.49
C LEU A 262 -0.89 -21.04 -12.88
#